data_AF-A0A3S0EH80-F1
#
_entry.id   AF-A0A3S0EH80-F1
#
_cell.length_a   1.000
_cell.length_b   1.000
_cell.length_c   1.000
_cell.angle_alpha   90.00
_cell.angle_beta   90.00
_cell.angle_gamma   90.00
#
_symmetry.space_group_name_H-M   'P 1'
#
loop_
_entity.id
_entity.type
_entity.pdbx_description
1 polymer ?
#
loop_
_entity_poly.entity_id
_entity_poly.type
_entity_poly.pdbx_seq_one_letter_code
_entity_poly.pdbx_strand_id
1 'polypeptide(L)'
;PDIAGSDWLPTLDHAMRNFKDESFIGQYLSPKVMRDFRLFAILDDEAKTEYEISAIHDETGYRHLRQALSRQYDLSTREPNIQVWNVNLRGDRSLTLRHVQHLNRPLHDSAQEVLRHVGRLWGFAVNLESVNGRGDVTRRWNVPAQAL
;
A
#
# COMPACT_ATOMS: atom_id res chain seq x y z
N PRO A 1 -10.14 -15.05 -20.41
CA PRO A 1 -9.74 -13.68 -20.84
C PRO A 1 -9.58 -13.67 -22.36
N ASP A 2 -9.79 -12.52 -23.01
CA ASP A 2 -9.88 -12.42 -24.48
C ASP A 2 -8.60 -12.81 -25.23
N ILE A 3 -7.49 -12.93 -24.50
CA ILE A 3 -6.16 -13.38 -24.96
C ILE A 3 -5.94 -14.91 -24.86
N ALA A 4 -6.93 -15.68 -24.41
CA ALA A 4 -6.78 -17.13 -24.31
C ALA A 4 -6.73 -17.75 -25.72
N GLY A 5 -5.55 -18.26 -26.11
CA GLY A 5 -5.32 -18.86 -27.43
C GLY A 5 -4.74 -17.90 -28.48
N SER A 6 -4.44 -16.64 -28.13
CA SER A 6 -3.71 -15.72 -29.00
C SER A 6 -2.20 -16.01 -28.98
N ASP A 7 -1.48 -15.50 -29.99
CA ASP A 7 -0.02 -15.56 -30.02
C ASP A 7 0.56 -14.80 -28.80
N TRP A 8 1.35 -15.51 -28.00
CA TRP A 8 1.84 -15.01 -26.71
C TRP A 8 2.81 -13.85 -26.88
N LEU A 9 3.61 -13.82 -27.96
CA LEU A 9 4.65 -12.83 -28.14
C LEU A 9 4.07 -11.43 -28.47
N PRO A 10 3.16 -11.27 -29.45
CA PRO A 10 2.47 -10.01 -29.68
C PRO A 10 1.61 -9.58 -28.48
N THR A 11 0.98 -10.55 -27.80
CA THR A 11 0.16 -10.28 -26.61
C THR A 11 1.01 -9.69 -25.49
N LEU A 12 2.17 -10.27 -25.23
CA LEU A 12 3.08 -9.81 -24.17
C LEU A 12 3.75 -8.47 -24.53
N ASP A 13 4.19 -8.29 -25.78
CA ASP A 13 4.75 -7.01 -26.23
C ASP A 13 3.73 -5.87 -26.08
N HIS A 14 2.47 -6.10 -26.50
CA HIS A 14 1.39 -5.14 -26.28
C HIS A 14 1.17 -4.87 -24.79
N ALA A 15 1.08 -5.91 -23.98
CA ALA A 15 0.86 -5.79 -22.55
C ALA A 15 1.96 -4.95 -21.88
N MET A 16 3.23 -5.28 -22.19
CA MET A 16 4.39 -4.59 -21.63
C MET A 16 4.48 -3.13 -22.08
N ARG A 17 4.00 -2.78 -23.29
CA ARG A 17 4.02 -1.38 -23.76
C ARG A 17 2.93 -0.54 -23.12
N ASN A 18 1.74 -1.09 -22.93
CA ASN A 18 0.55 -0.32 -22.59
C ASN A 18 0.16 -0.39 -21.10
N PHE A 19 0.61 -1.40 -20.36
CA PHE A 19 0.26 -1.59 -18.94
C PHE A 19 1.53 -1.61 -18.10
N LYS A 20 1.72 -0.56 -17.29
CA LYS A 20 2.91 -0.36 -16.44
C LYS A 20 2.61 -0.42 -14.94
N ASP A 21 1.35 -0.67 -14.60
CA ASP A 21 0.80 -0.68 -13.25
C ASP A 21 0.32 -2.10 -12.88
N GLU A 22 -0.39 -2.22 -11.76
CA GLU A 22 -0.92 -3.49 -11.25
C GLU A 22 -1.89 -4.19 -12.20
N SER A 23 -2.48 -3.45 -13.16
CA SER A 23 -3.42 -4.01 -14.12
C SER A 23 -2.74 -4.99 -15.09
N PHE A 24 -1.40 -4.89 -15.29
CA PHE A 24 -0.64 -5.87 -16.06
C PHE A 24 -0.80 -7.28 -15.45
N ILE A 25 -0.61 -7.39 -14.13
CA ILE A 25 -0.81 -8.66 -13.41
C ILE A 25 -2.29 -9.04 -13.45
N GLY A 26 -3.18 -8.07 -13.20
CA GLY A 26 -4.64 -8.25 -13.18
C GLY A 26 -5.23 -8.80 -14.48
N GLN A 27 -4.62 -8.51 -15.62
CA GLN A 27 -5.12 -8.91 -16.93
C GLN A 27 -4.33 -10.07 -17.55
N TYR A 28 -3.00 -10.07 -17.41
CA TYR A 28 -2.12 -10.94 -18.20
C TYR A 28 -1.47 -12.09 -17.41
N LEU A 29 -1.61 -12.16 -16.07
CA LEU A 29 -1.10 -13.31 -15.32
C LEU A 29 -1.90 -14.59 -15.65
N SER A 30 -1.26 -15.51 -16.36
CA SER A 30 -1.92 -16.72 -16.88
C SER A 30 -2.05 -17.83 -15.82
N PRO A 31 -3.12 -18.66 -15.90
CA PRO A 31 -3.26 -19.88 -15.09
C PRO A 31 -2.03 -20.80 -15.11
N LYS A 32 -1.40 -20.94 -16.27
CA LYS A 32 -0.18 -21.75 -16.44
C LYS A 32 0.93 -21.24 -15.53
N VAL A 33 1.25 -19.94 -15.61
CA VAL A 33 2.29 -19.33 -14.77
C VAL A 33 1.94 -19.48 -13.29
N MET A 34 0.69 -19.21 -12.89
CA MET A 34 0.26 -19.38 -11.50
C MET A 34 0.44 -20.83 -10.99
N ARG A 35 0.18 -21.82 -11.85
CA ARG A 35 0.38 -23.24 -11.53
C ARG A 35 1.86 -23.63 -11.50
N ASP A 36 2.66 -23.16 -12.46
CA ASP A 36 4.10 -23.42 -12.55
C ASP A 36 4.83 -22.87 -11.32
N PHE A 37 4.44 -21.68 -10.85
CA PHE A 37 4.95 -21.06 -9.61
C PHE A 37 4.26 -21.55 -8.33
N ARG A 38 3.26 -22.44 -8.45
CA ARG A 38 2.47 -22.99 -7.33
C ARG A 38 1.91 -21.90 -6.40
N LEU A 39 1.38 -20.82 -6.97
CA LEU A 39 0.86 -19.70 -6.18
C LEU A 39 -0.31 -20.12 -5.28
N PHE A 40 -0.37 -19.50 -4.11
CA PHE A 40 -1.48 -19.61 -3.16
C PHE A 40 -1.62 -18.27 -2.42
N ALA A 41 -2.82 -17.99 -1.89
CA ALA A 41 -3.11 -16.77 -1.14
C ALA A 41 -3.45 -17.11 0.30
N ILE A 42 -2.82 -16.40 1.24
CA ILE A 42 -3.09 -16.51 2.67
C ILE A 42 -4.06 -15.39 3.05
N LEU A 43 -5.09 -15.72 3.81
CA LEU A 43 -5.89 -14.74 4.54
C LEU A 43 -5.24 -14.53 5.91
N ASP A 44 -4.63 -13.36 6.09
CA ASP A 44 -4.05 -12.94 7.35
C ASP A 44 -5.10 -12.09 8.09
N ASP A 45 -5.76 -12.71 9.07
CA ASP A 45 -6.72 -12.07 9.96
C ASP A 45 -6.09 -12.01 11.36
N GLU A 46 -5.76 -10.80 11.81
CA GLU A 46 -5.10 -10.54 13.09
C GLU A 46 -5.89 -11.10 14.30
N ALA A 47 -7.20 -11.33 14.14
CA ALA A 47 -8.04 -11.92 15.18
C ALA A 47 -7.98 -13.46 15.22
N LYS A 48 -7.36 -14.12 14.22
CA LYS A 48 -7.27 -15.58 14.13
C LYS A 48 -5.86 -16.06 14.48
N THR A 49 -5.78 -17.14 15.25
CA THR A 49 -4.51 -17.76 15.67
C THR A 49 -3.85 -18.61 14.57
N GLU A 50 -4.58 -18.93 13.52
CA GLU A 50 -4.15 -19.83 12.44
C GLU A 50 -4.23 -19.13 11.07
N TYR A 51 -3.29 -19.46 10.19
CA TYR A 51 -3.29 -18.95 8.82
C TYR A 51 -4.21 -19.79 7.93
N GLU A 52 -5.11 -19.11 7.21
CA GLU A 52 -6.06 -19.76 6.30
C GLU A 52 -5.61 -19.59 4.84
N ILE A 53 -5.56 -20.70 4.08
CA ILE A 53 -5.31 -20.64 2.63
C ILE A 53 -6.62 -20.30 1.92
N SER A 54 -6.77 -19.04 1.52
CA SER A 54 -7.96 -18.52 0.86
C SER A 54 -8.10 -18.94 -0.60
N ALA A 55 -7.00 -19.25 -1.29
CA ALA A 55 -7.02 -19.75 -2.67
C ALA A 55 -5.73 -20.46 -3.04
N ILE A 56 -5.84 -21.37 -3.99
CA ILE A 56 -4.72 -22.09 -4.62
C ILE A 56 -4.80 -21.96 -6.14
N HIS A 57 -3.77 -22.43 -6.84
CA HIS A 57 -3.62 -22.32 -8.30
C HIS A 57 -4.49 -23.34 -9.06
N ASP A 58 -5.80 -23.34 -8.77
CA ASP A 58 -6.84 -24.10 -9.45
C ASP A 58 -7.83 -23.20 -10.19
N GLU A 59 -8.79 -23.80 -10.90
CA GLU A 59 -9.77 -23.08 -11.73
C GLU A 59 -10.59 -22.04 -10.96
N THR A 60 -10.90 -22.32 -9.70
CA THR A 60 -11.67 -21.42 -8.84
C THR A 60 -10.81 -20.32 -8.24
N GLY A 61 -9.54 -20.62 -7.95
CA GLY A 61 -8.60 -19.74 -7.27
C GLY A 61 -7.84 -18.78 -8.18
N TYR A 62 -7.73 -19.04 -9.49
CA TYR A 62 -6.96 -18.17 -10.40
C TYR A 62 -7.39 -16.71 -10.38
N ARG A 63 -8.70 -16.44 -10.32
CA ARG A 63 -9.20 -15.07 -10.26
C ARG A 63 -8.75 -14.39 -8.97
N HIS A 64 -8.87 -15.08 -7.84
CA HIS A 64 -8.49 -14.57 -6.52
C HIS A 64 -6.98 -14.35 -6.43
N LEU A 65 -6.17 -15.33 -6.84
CA LEU A 65 -4.71 -15.22 -6.84
C LEU A 65 -4.23 -14.04 -7.68
N ARG A 66 -4.82 -13.86 -8.87
CA ARG A 66 -4.47 -12.75 -9.75
C ARG A 66 -4.81 -11.40 -9.13
N GLN A 67 -6.01 -11.27 -8.55
CA GLN A 67 -6.42 -10.05 -7.87
C GLN A 67 -5.56 -9.76 -6.64
N ALA A 68 -5.27 -10.78 -5.83
CA ALA A 68 -4.43 -10.67 -4.65
C ALA A 68 -3.02 -10.21 -5.01
N LEU A 69 -2.39 -10.84 -6.03
CA LEU A 69 -1.06 -10.46 -6.48
C LEU A 69 -1.03 -9.06 -7.11
N SER A 70 -2.03 -8.73 -7.94
CA SER A 70 -2.17 -7.38 -8.52
C SER A 70 -2.21 -6.31 -7.43
N ARG A 71 -3.05 -6.48 -6.39
CA ARG A 71 -3.12 -5.55 -5.25
C ARG A 71 -1.81 -5.41 -4.46
N GLN A 72 -0.94 -6.41 -4.43
CA GLN A 72 0.37 -6.28 -3.77
C GLN A 72 1.35 -5.39 -4.53
N TYR A 73 1.15 -5.26 -5.85
CA TYR A 73 1.96 -4.42 -6.73
C TYR A 73 1.37 -3.04 -6.97
N ASP A 74 0.15 -2.79 -6.50
CA ASP A 74 -0.47 -1.47 -6.52
C ASP A 74 0.37 -0.49 -5.70
N LEU A 75 1.00 0.47 -6.40
CA LEU A 75 1.86 1.50 -5.83
C LEU A 75 1.10 2.38 -4.82
N SER A 76 -0.20 2.62 -5.06
CA SER A 76 -1.04 3.42 -4.15
C SER A 76 -1.26 2.73 -2.80
N THR A 77 -1.14 1.39 -2.76
CA THR A 77 -1.23 0.60 -1.53
C THR A 77 0.10 0.60 -0.75
N ARG A 78 1.23 0.92 -1.40
CA ARG A 78 2.56 0.96 -0.77
C ARG A 78 2.91 2.32 -0.18
N GLU A 79 2.42 3.39 -0.78
CA GLU A 79 2.72 4.74 -0.30
C GLU A 79 1.78 5.11 0.87
N PRO A 80 2.31 5.52 2.03
CA PRO A 80 1.47 5.94 3.13
C PRO A 80 0.71 7.23 2.77
N ASN A 81 -0.60 7.23 2.97
CA ASN A 81 -1.43 8.40 2.76
C ASN A 81 -1.23 9.40 3.91
N ILE A 82 -0.32 10.36 3.72
CA ILE A 82 -0.02 11.42 4.68
C ILE A 82 -0.40 12.78 4.09
N GLN A 83 -1.22 13.53 4.80
CA GLN A 83 -1.74 14.81 4.35
C GLN A 83 -1.37 15.92 5.33
N VAL A 84 -1.21 17.14 4.82
CA VAL A 84 -1.16 18.34 5.66
C VAL A 84 -2.58 18.59 6.17
N TRP A 85 -2.78 18.38 7.47
CA TRP A 85 -4.08 18.51 8.10
C TRP A 85 -4.33 19.90 8.64
N ASN A 86 -3.32 20.52 9.25
CA ASN A 86 -3.43 21.88 9.78
C ASN A 86 -2.07 22.57 9.84
N VAL A 87 -2.07 23.90 9.75
CA VAL A 87 -0.90 24.76 9.96
C VAL A 87 -1.27 25.89 10.91
N ASN A 88 -0.60 25.97 12.07
CA ASN A 88 -0.90 26.98 13.08
C ASN A 88 -0.23 28.34 12.79
N LEU A 89 -0.63 29.01 11.71
CA LEU A 89 0.02 30.24 11.24
C LEU A 89 -0.01 31.41 12.24
N ARG A 90 -0.96 31.42 13.18
CA ARG A 90 -1.15 32.51 14.16
C ARG A 90 -0.49 32.25 15.51
N GLY A 91 -0.07 31.02 15.78
CA GLY A 91 0.56 30.64 17.04
C GLY A 91 2.02 30.25 16.85
N ASP A 92 2.33 29.02 17.23
CA ASP A 92 3.68 28.45 17.20
C ASP A 92 4.16 28.00 15.81
N ARG A 93 3.34 28.24 14.76
CA ARG A 93 3.61 27.83 13.37
C ARG A 93 3.79 26.33 13.22
N SER A 94 3.26 25.52 14.14
CA SER A 94 3.35 24.07 14.04
C SER A 94 2.59 23.52 12.84
N LEU A 95 3.16 22.48 12.22
CA LEU A 95 2.55 21.71 11.15
C LEU A 95 1.93 20.44 11.74
N THR A 96 0.68 20.17 11.42
CA THR A 96 0.03 18.89 11.76
C THR A 96 -0.17 18.10 10.49
N LEU A 97 0.46 16.94 10.43
CA LEU A 97 0.28 15.92 9.41
C LEU A 97 -0.71 14.87 9.91
N ARG A 98 -1.48 14.29 8.99
CA ARG A 98 -2.38 13.18 9.27
C ARG A 98 -2.13 12.02 8.31
N HIS A 99 -1.80 10.87 8.87
CA HIS A 99 -1.73 9.59 8.18
C HIS A 99 -3.09 8.87 8.28
N VAL A 100 -3.66 8.45 7.15
CA VAL A 100 -4.88 7.63 7.12
C VAL A 100 -4.50 6.17 6.85
N GLN A 101 -4.75 5.30 7.82
CA GLN A 101 -4.40 3.88 7.70
C GLN A 101 -5.24 3.20 6.61
N HIS A 102 -4.57 2.60 5.64
CA HIS A 102 -5.19 1.68 4.70
C HIS A 102 -5.15 0.26 5.28
N LEU A 103 -6.31 -0.41 5.40
CA LEU A 103 -6.44 -1.75 5.98
C LEU A 103 -5.80 -1.88 7.37
N ASN A 104 -5.96 -0.85 8.22
CA ASN A 104 -5.37 -0.77 9.56
C ASN A 104 -3.83 -0.92 9.61
N ARG A 105 -3.13 -0.83 8.47
CA ARG A 105 -1.67 -0.92 8.45
C ARG A 105 -1.04 0.30 9.14
N PRO A 106 -0.20 0.10 10.16
CA PRO A 106 0.49 1.21 10.82
C PRO A 106 1.64 1.73 9.95
N LEU A 107 2.08 2.96 10.23
CA LEU A 107 3.36 3.45 9.72
C LEU A 107 4.52 2.67 10.33
N HIS A 108 5.55 2.43 9.53
CA HIS A 108 6.80 1.86 10.00
C HIS A 108 7.51 2.82 10.98
N ASP A 109 8.34 2.29 11.88
CA ASP A 109 9.00 3.08 12.93
C ASP A 109 10.00 4.12 12.36
N SER A 110 10.44 3.95 11.12
CA SER A 110 11.22 4.96 10.37
C SER A 110 10.46 6.27 10.13
N ALA A 111 9.15 6.31 10.32
CA ALA A 111 8.35 7.54 10.23
C ALA A 111 8.89 8.65 11.15
N GLN A 112 9.42 8.31 12.32
CA GLN A 112 9.99 9.30 13.23
C GLN A 112 11.22 10.00 12.63
N GLU A 113 12.10 9.27 11.93
CA GLU A 113 13.27 9.86 11.27
C GLU A 113 12.86 10.78 10.11
N VAL A 114 11.90 10.33 9.29
CA VAL A 114 11.35 11.14 8.19
C VAL A 114 10.74 12.43 8.74
N LEU A 115 9.99 12.36 9.85
CA LEU A 115 9.42 13.56 10.47
C LEU A 115 10.48 14.54 10.97
N ARG A 116 11.67 14.09 11.39
CA ARG A 116 12.78 15.00 11.72
C ARG A 116 13.29 15.75 10.51
N HIS A 117 13.24 15.16 9.31
CA HIS A 117 13.56 15.87 8.07
C HIS A 117 12.47 16.89 7.72
N VAL A 118 11.20 16.53 7.86
CA VAL A 118 10.09 17.47 7.68
C VAL A 118 10.21 18.65 8.64
N GLY A 119 10.50 18.40 9.92
CA GLY A 119 10.71 19.46 10.92
C GLY A 119 11.88 20.38 10.57
N ARG A 120 13.00 19.82 10.06
CA ARG A 120 14.14 20.62 9.57
C ARG A 120 13.77 21.53 8.39
N LEU A 121 12.97 21.04 7.45
CA LEU A 121 12.52 21.83 6.29
C LEU A 121 11.47 22.87 6.67
N TRP A 122 10.58 22.52 7.60
CA TRP A 122 9.49 23.39 8.06
C TRP A 122 9.98 24.48 9.04
N GLY A 123 10.98 24.18 9.87
CA GLY A 123 11.59 25.11 10.83
C GLY A 123 10.83 25.27 12.16
N PHE A 124 9.64 24.67 12.30
CA PHE A 124 8.84 24.68 13.53
C PHE A 124 8.43 23.26 13.92
N ALA A 125 7.71 23.12 15.05
CA ALA A 125 7.25 21.81 15.51
C ALA A 125 6.36 21.12 14.47
N VAL A 126 6.51 19.80 14.34
CA VAL A 126 5.72 18.96 13.44
C VAL A 126 5.07 17.85 14.25
N ASN A 127 3.75 17.75 14.15
CA ASN A 127 2.94 16.67 14.71
C ASN A 127 2.50 15.73 13.60
N LEU A 128 2.50 14.43 13.85
CA LEU A 128 1.85 13.44 12.98
C LEU A 128 0.83 12.65 13.78
N GLU A 129 -0.39 12.57 13.27
CA GLU A 129 -1.43 11.68 13.79
C GLU A 129 -1.73 10.57 12.78
N SER A 130 -1.66 9.31 13.20
CA SER A 130 -2.19 8.20 12.42
C SER A 130 -3.63 7.92 12.85
N VAL A 131 -4.55 7.86 11.89
CA VAL A 131 -5.97 7.58 12.13
C VAL A 131 -6.43 6.31 11.42
N ASN A 132 -7.25 5.50 12.09
CA ASN A 132 -7.86 4.31 11.49
C ASN A 132 -9.06 4.68 10.60
N GLY A 133 -9.68 3.67 9.97
CA GLY A 133 -10.87 3.85 9.13
C GLY A 133 -12.13 4.33 9.88
N ARG A 134 -12.14 4.32 11.22
CA ARG A 134 -13.21 4.87 12.06
C ARG A 134 -12.97 6.33 12.45
N GLY A 135 -11.77 6.87 12.17
CA GLY A 135 -11.35 8.21 12.55
C GLY A 135 -10.65 8.29 13.91
N ASP A 136 -10.43 7.16 14.59
CA ASP A 136 -9.72 7.14 15.87
C ASP A 136 -8.22 7.32 15.65
N VAL A 137 -7.60 8.16 16.48
CA VAL A 137 -6.14 8.33 16.46
C VAL A 137 -5.48 7.10 17.10
N THR A 138 -4.75 6.33 16.29
CA THR A 138 -4.07 5.09 16.72
C THR A 138 -2.64 5.32 17.18
N ARG A 139 -1.95 6.34 16.66
CA ARG A 139 -0.59 6.68 17.05
C ARG A 139 -0.31 8.17 16.81
N ARG A 140 0.53 8.77 17.66
CA ARG A 140 0.99 10.15 17.53
C ARG A 140 2.51 10.23 17.57
N TRP A 141 3.05 11.14 16.78
CA TRP A 141 4.46 11.54 16.83
C TRP A 141 4.55 13.05 16.95
N ASN A 142 5.58 13.51 17.65
CA ASN A 142 5.91 14.92 17.75
C ASN A 142 7.42 15.09 17.48
N VAL A 143 7.74 16.05 16.64
CA VAL A 143 9.08 16.59 16.48
C VAL A 143 9.03 18.04 16.95
N PRO A 144 9.70 18.40 18.05
CA PRO A 144 9.71 19.77 18.53
C PRO A 144 10.46 20.67 17.55
N ALA A 145 10.20 21.98 17.63
CA ALA A 145 11.01 22.95 16.91
C ALA A 145 12.48 22.80 17.35
N GLN A 146 13.40 22.73 16.40
CA GLN A 146 14.82 22.75 16.72
C GLN A 146 15.17 24.14 17.24
N ALA A 147 15.87 24.20 18.38
CA ALA A 147 16.47 25.45 18.82
C ALA A 147 17.52 25.87 17.78
N LEU A 148 17.40 27.10 17.29
CA LEU A 148 18.41 27.74 16.43
C LEU A 148 19.73 27.92 17.20
#